data_AF-A0A933IZJ7-F1
#
_entry.id   AF-A0A933IZJ7-F1
#
_cell.length_a   1.000
_cell.length_b   1.000
_cell.length_c   1.000
_cell.angle_alpha   90.00
_cell.angle_beta   90.00
_cell.angle_gamma   90.00
#
_symmetry.space_group_name_H-M   'P 1'
#
loop_
_entity.id
_entity.type
_entity.pdbx_description
1 polymer ?
#
loop_
_entity_poly.entity_id
_entity_poly.type
_entity_poly.pdbx_seq_one_letter_code
_entity_poly.pdbx_strand_id
1 'polypeptide(L)'
;MARGTITIDENRCKGCELCTSVCPKNLIQMASTYSARGYRPAILVDPGGQCTGCLLCSTICPDVAITVYREARQAVEVDRT
;
A
#
# COMPACT_ATOMS: atom_id res chain seq x y z
N MET A 1 -3.64 4.38 16.01
CA MET A 1 -2.56 4.32 15.00
C MET A 1 -2.90 5.27 13.86
N ALA A 2 -1.91 5.71 13.07
CA ALA A 2 -2.19 6.50 11.87
C ALA A 2 -3.00 5.68 10.86
N ARG A 3 -3.81 6.35 10.04
CA ARG A 3 -4.57 5.76 8.93
C ARG A 3 -3.93 6.12 7.59
N GLY A 4 -4.11 5.26 6.61
CA GLY A 4 -3.62 5.45 5.26
C GLY A 4 -4.32 4.53 4.26
N THR A 5 -3.92 4.63 3.00
CA THR A 5 -4.35 3.76 1.91
C THR A 5 -3.25 3.70 0.85
N ILE A 6 -3.37 2.79 -0.12
CA ILE A 6 -2.43 2.68 -1.23
C ILE A 6 -3.18 2.57 -2.56
N THR A 7 -2.54 3.03 -3.64
CA THR A 7 -2.93 2.70 -5.01
C THR A 7 -1.83 1.91 -5.68
N ILE A 8 -2.21 1.00 -6.58
CA ILE A 8 -1.29 0.10 -7.26
C ILE A 8 -1.49 0.29 -8.76
N ASP A 9 -0.44 0.68 -9.46
CA ASP A 9 -0.44 0.82 -10.92
C ASP A 9 -0.25 -0.57 -11.57
N GLU A 10 -1.34 -1.10 -12.13
CA GLU A 10 -1.35 -2.40 -12.80
C GLU A 10 -0.46 -2.47 -14.05
N ASN A 11 -0.14 -1.33 -14.68
CA ASN A 11 0.75 -1.30 -15.84
C ASN A 11 2.21 -1.51 -15.43
N ARG A 12 2.54 -1.21 -14.17
CA ARG A 12 3.89 -1.33 -13.60
C ARG A 12 4.05 -2.57 -12.73
N CYS A 13 3.00 -2.98 -12.01
CA CYS A 13 3.05 -4.14 -11.14
C CYS A 13 3.30 -5.43 -11.91
N LYS A 14 4.36 -6.15 -11.55
CA LYS A 14 4.73 -7.44 -12.18
C LYS A 14 4.28 -8.68 -11.38
N GLY A 15 3.45 -8.51 -10.34
CA GLY A 15 2.94 -9.63 -9.55
C GLY A 15 4.02 -10.43 -8.81
N CYS A 16 5.12 -9.80 -8.38
CA CYS A 16 6.24 -10.48 -7.72
C CYS A 16 6.00 -10.84 -6.23
N GLU A 17 4.82 -10.55 -5.70
CA GLU A 17 4.37 -10.87 -4.33
C GLU A 17 5.20 -10.28 -3.16
N LEU A 18 6.31 -9.60 -3.39
CA LEU A 18 7.13 -9.02 -2.31
C LEU A 18 6.33 -8.12 -1.35
N CYS A 19 5.43 -7.30 -1.88
CA CYS A 19 4.59 -6.41 -1.08
C CYS A 19 3.62 -7.15 -0.12
N THR A 20 3.20 -8.38 -0.45
CA THR A 20 2.33 -9.17 0.43
C THR A 20 3.11 -9.64 1.66
N SER A 21 4.37 -10.07 1.47
CA SER A 21 5.25 -10.58 2.53
C SER A 21 5.61 -9.55 3.60
N VAL A 22 5.62 -8.25 3.24
CA VAL A 22 6.04 -7.16 4.14
C VAL A 22 4.88 -6.39 4.76
N CYS A 23 3.63 -6.65 4.35
CA CYS A 23 2.47 -5.95 4.90
C CYS A 23 2.16 -6.48 6.30
N PRO A 24 2.39 -5.71 7.40
CA PRO A 24 2.19 -6.21 8.76
C PRO A 24 0.71 -6.46 9.11
N LYS A 25 -0.20 -6.00 8.26
CA LYS A 25 -1.65 -6.16 8.38
C LYS A 25 -2.24 -7.18 7.40
N ASN A 26 -1.40 -7.78 6.54
CA ASN A 26 -1.82 -8.75 5.52
C ASN A 26 -2.95 -8.24 4.61
N LEU A 27 -2.89 -6.95 4.23
CA LEU A 27 -3.93 -6.27 3.45
C LEU A 27 -3.68 -6.32 1.94
N ILE A 28 -2.56 -6.87 1.48
CA ILE A 28 -2.22 -6.91 0.06
C ILE A 28 -2.35 -8.34 -0.44
N GLN A 29 -3.09 -8.52 -1.54
CA GLN A 29 -3.33 -9.81 -2.19
C GLN A 29 -3.04 -9.71 -3.69
N MET A 30 -3.01 -10.85 -4.37
CA MET A 30 -2.92 -10.90 -5.84
C MET A 30 -4.30 -10.93 -6.46
N ALA A 31 -4.51 -10.12 -7.49
CA ALA A 31 -5.73 -10.15 -8.29
C ALA A 31 -6.01 -11.55 -8.83
N SER A 32 -7.28 -11.91 -8.98
CA SER A 32 -7.70 -13.14 -9.69
C SER A 32 -7.65 -12.97 -11.22
N THR A 33 -7.53 -11.73 -11.69
CA THR A 33 -7.46 -11.37 -13.11
C THR A 33 -6.03 -11.04 -13.55
N TYR A 34 -5.84 -11.00 -14.86
CA TYR A 34 -4.59 -10.59 -15.49
C TYR A 34 -4.68 -9.14 -15.98
N SER A 35 -3.59 -8.40 -15.79
CA SER A 35 -3.35 -7.10 -16.43
C SER A 35 -3.14 -7.29 -17.95
N ALA A 36 -3.17 -6.19 -18.71
CA ALA A 36 -2.88 -6.19 -20.15
C ALA A 36 -1.49 -6.77 -20.51
N ARG A 37 -0.57 -6.81 -19.54
CA ARG A 37 0.79 -7.35 -19.70
C ARG A 37 0.92 -8.81 -19.27
N GLY A 38 -0.17 -9.46 -18.85
CA GLY A 38 -0.19 -10.86 -18.46
C GLY A 38 0.24 -11.15 -17.02
N TYR A 39 0.42 -10.12 -16.17
CA TYR A 39 0.70 -10.31 -14.74
C TYR A 39 -0.58 -10.30 -13.92
N ARG A 40 -0.57 -10.97 -12.75
CA ARG A 40 -1.59 -10.81 -11.71
C ARG A 40 -1.16 -9.68 -10.77
N PRO A 41 -1.66 -8.45 -10.93
CA PRO A 41 -1.20 -7.32 -10.14
C PRO A 41 -1.59 -7.44 -8.66
N ALA A 42 -0.87 -6.73 -7.80
CA ALA A 42 -1.24 -6.55 -6.40
C ALA A 42 -2.50 -5.70 -6.26
N ILE A 43 -3.32 -6.05 -5.29
CA ILE A 43 -4.53 -5.32 -4.91
C ILE A 43 -4.54 -5.08 -3.39
N LEU A 44 -5.06 -3.93 -2.98
CA LEU A 44 -5.35 -3.65 -1.59
C LEU A 44 -6.73 -4.23 -1.23
N VAL A 45 -6.77 -5.06 -0.19
CA VAL A 45 -7.98 -5.60 0.42
C VAL A 45 -8.07 -5.05 1.83
N ASP A 46 -8.72 -3.89 1.96
CA ASP A 46 -8.82 -3.18 3.24
C ASP A 46 -10.22 -2.60 3.52
N PRO A 47 -11.26 -3.46 3.65
CA PRO A 47 -12.62 -2.99 3.92
C PRO A 47 -12.75 -2.29 5.28
N GLY A 48 -11.82 -2.56 6.21
CA GLY A 48 -11.82 -2.00 7.57
C GLY A 48 -10.93 -0.77 7.75
N GLY A 49 -10.32 -0.24 6.68
CA GLY A 49 -9.42 0.92 6.75
C GLY A 49 -8.26 0.75 7.73
N GLN A 50 -7.67 -0.45 7.79
CA GLN A 50 -6.61 -0.86 8.70
C GLN A 50 -5.21 -0.50 8.19
N CYS A 51 -5.07 -0.08 6.93
CA CYS A 51 -3.81 0.40 6.38
C CYS A 51 -3.35 1.64 7.16
N THR A 52 -2.07 1.65 7.55
CA THR A 52 -1.48 2.73 8.37
C THR A 52 -0.63 3.71 7.57
N GLY A 53 -0.45 3.46 6.27
CA GLY A 53 0.47 4.22 5.42
C GLY A 53 1.94 4.05 5.83
N CYS A 54 2.36 2.85 6.23
CA CYS A 54 3.71 2.58 6.77
C CYS A 54 4.85 2.50 5.74
N LEU A 55 4.57 2.62 4.44
CA LEU A 55 5.54 2.62 3.33
C LEU A 55 6.27 1.30 3.03
N LEU A 56 6.18 0.26 3.87
CA LEU A 56 6.89 -1.01 3.64
C LEU A 56 6.64 -1.61 2.25
N CYS A 57 5.37 -1.61 1.81
CA CYS A 57 4.99 -2.15 0.50
C CYS A 57 5.59 -1.34 -0.67
N SER A 58 5.63 -0.01 -0.58
CA SER A 58 6.26 0.84 -1.61
C SER A 58 7.77 0.72 -1.60
N THR A 59 8.40 0.61 -0.43
CA THR A 59 9.86 0.51 -0.29
C THR A 59 10.40 -0.81 -0.84
N ILE A 60 9.68 -1.92 -0.65
CA ILE A 60 10.10 -3.22 -1.19
C ILE A 60 9.79 -3.37 -2.70
N CYS A 61 8.93 -2.52 -3.27
CA CYS A 61 8.47 -2.68 -4.64
C CYS A 61 9.59 -2.34 -5.64
N PRO A 62 10.14 -3.32 -6.39
CA PRO A 62 11.26 -3.07 -7.31
C PRO A 62 10.83 -2.23 -8.53
N ASP A 63 9.55 -2.26 -8.88
CA ASP A 63 8.99 -1.57 -10.05
C ASP A 63 8.37 -0.20 -9.71
N VAL A 64 8.40 0.21 -8.43
CA VAL A 64 7.80 1.45 -7.91
C VAL A 64 6.34 1.60 -8.37
N ALA A 65 5.58 0.53 -8.26
CA ALA A 65 4.18 0.44 -8.72
C ALA A 65 3.16 0.86 -7.65
N ILE A 66 3.60 1.19 -6.43
CA ILE A 66 2.72 1.44 -5.28
C ILE A 66 2.89 2.88 -4.80
N THR A 67 1.79 3.63 -4.80
CA THR A 67 1.72 4.97 -4.18
C THR A 67 1.02 4.85 -2.83
N VAL A 68 1.59 5.47 -1.79
CA VAL A 68 1.06 5.41 -0.43
C VAL A 68 0.54 6.77 -0.01
N TYR A 69 -0.67 6.78 0.54
CA TYR A 69 -1.31 7.95 1.13
C TYR A 69 -1.43 7.73 2.62
N ARG A 70 -1.07 8.74 3.40
CA ARG A 70 -1.15 8.72 4.86
C ARG A 70 -1.87 9.97 5.32
N GLU A 71 -2.81 9.81 6.25
CA GLU A 71 -3.46 10.96 6.86
C GLU A 71 -2.42 11.82 7.61
N ALA A 72 -2.47 13.13 7.40
CA ALA A 72 -1.63 14.06 8.12
C ALA A 72 -1.93 13.98 9.63
N ARG A 73 -0.87 13.95 10.44
CA ARG A 73 -1.03 14.03 11.90
C ARG A 73 -1.49 15.45 12.22
N GLN A 74 -2.62 15.61 12.92
CA GLN A 74 -2.97 16.92 13.47
C GLN A 74 -1.82 17.39 14.37
N ALA A 75 -1.25 18.54 14.05
CA ALA A 75 -0.25 19.17 14.90
C ALA A 75 -0.93 19.49 16.23
N VAL A 76 -0.41 18.92 17.33
CA VAL A 76 -0.80 19.36 18.66
C VAL A 76 -0.17 20.74 18.84
N GLU A 77 -1.00 21.77 19.04
CA GLU A 77 -0.53 23.05 19.55
C GLU A 77 0.14 22.78 20.91
N VAL A 78 1.46 22.80 20.91
CA VAL A 78 2.24 22.81 22.14
C VAL A 78 2.12 24.22 22.67
N ASP A 79 1.23 24.43 23.64
CA ASP A 79 1.18 25.67 24.42
C ASP A 79 2.56 25.92 25.01
N ARG A 80 3.21 26.99 24.55
CA ARG A 80 4.54 27.43 24.98
C ARG A 80 4.38 28.57 25.98
N THR A 81 3.67 28.30 27.08
CA THR A 81 3.67 29.17 28.26
C THR A 81 5.01 29.10 29.01
#